data_AF-A0A242LSG3-F1
#
_entry.id   AF-A0A242LSG3-F1
#
_cell.length_a   1.000
_cell.length_b   1.000
_cell.length_c   1.000
_cell.angle_alpha   90.00
_cell.angle_beta   90.00
_cell.angle_gamma   90.00
#
_symmetry.space_group_name_H-M   'P 1'
#
loop_
_entity.id
_entity.type
_entity.pdbx_description
1 polymer ?
#
loop_
_entity_poly.entity_id
_entity_poly.type
_entity_poly.pdbx_seq_one_letter_code
_entity_poly.pdbx_strand_id
1 'polypeptide(L)'
;MGIDFFTVLLTAFVVIMYVYLILVRKSILIKSVKRKLIYGLVIGVSLFILISTLFIEQSLDQRLRSFLAMLLVLSFLLDAKGLSDDRLILGPFDKNGVMYRDVEKMALLLKENEIRLNYFKNGRRGPMMKFSIPLEDLLVFLSDRLNEEAEISILVEEDK
;
A
#
# COMPACT_ATOMS: atom_id res chain seq x y z
N MET A 1 1.39 34.74 20.66
CA MET A 1 0.93 33.34 20.59
C MET A 1 1.18 32.86 19.16
N GLY A 2 2.37 32.29 18.92
CA GLY A 2 2.82 31.88 17.59
C GLY A 2 2.60 30.39 17.35
N ILE A 3 2.78 29.95 16.10
CA ILE A 3 2.86 28.53 15.76
C ILE A 3 4.15 27.97 16.32
N ASP A 4 4.08 26.80 16.96
CA ASP A 4 5.24 26.14 17.52
C ASP A 4 6.16 25.59 16.42
N PHE A 5 7.48 25.59 16.65
CA PHE A 5 8.46 25.06 15.70
C PHE A 5 8.18 23.59 15.33
N PHE A 6 7.76 22.76 16.29
CA PHE A 6 7.42 21.37 16.02
C PHE A 6 6.18 21.24 15.14
N THR A 7 5.23 22.17 15.21
CA THR A 7 4.05 22.20 14.33
C THR A 7 4.46 22.52 12.88
N VAL A 8 5.41 23.42 12.68
CA VAL A 8 5.99 23.70 11.35
C VAL A 8 6.70 22.47 10.79
N LEU A 9 7.52 21.81 11.61
CA LEU A 9 8.22 20.58 11.22
C LEU A 9 7.23 19.46 10.86
N LEU A 10 6.20 19.27 11.67
CA LEU A 10 5.12 18.31 11.42
C LEU A 10 4.40 18.60 10.10
N THR A 11 4.14 19.88 9.81
CA THR A 11 3.53 20.31 8.54
C THR A 11 4.39 19.89 7.35
N ALA A 12 5.69 20.22 7.39
CA ALA A 12 6.63 19.84 6.33
C ALA A 12 6.70 18.31 6.15
N PHE A 13 6.77 17.57 7.26
CA PHE A 13 6.75 16.10 7.24
C PHE A 13 5.48 15.55 6.56
N VAL A 14 4.30 16.04 6.95
CA VAL A 14 3.02 15.59 6.37
C VAL A 14 2.99 15.86 4.87
N VAL A 15 3.39 17.05 4.42
CA VAL A 15 3.42 17.39 2.98
C VAL A 15 4.36 16.45 2.22
N ILE A 16 5.60 16.28 2.69
CA ILE A 16 6.59 15.40 2.04
C ILE A 16 6.09 13.96 1.99
N MET A 17 5.52 13.46 3.09
CA MET A 17 4.96 12.12 3.17
C MET A 17 3.84 11.93 2.15
N TYR A 18 2.90 12.87 2.04
CA TYR A 18 1.81 12.78 1.06
C TYR A 18 2.32 12.77 -0.38
N VAL A 19 3.28 13.64 -0.70
CA VAL A 19 3.92 13.65 -2.03
C VAL A 19 4.57 12.30 -2.31
N TYR A 20 5.36 11.77 -1.37
CA TYR A 20 6.01 10.47 -1.50
C TYR A 20 5.01 9.34 -1.72
N LEU A 21 3.94 9.26 -0.91
CA LEU A 21 2.91 8.23 -1.01
C LEU A 21 2.17 8.30 -2.36
N ILE A 22 1.90 9.50 -2.86
CA ILE A 22 1.28 9.69 -4.18
C ILE A 22 2.21 9.19 -5.29
N LEU A 23 3.51 9.47 -5.21
CA LEU A 23 4.49 9.01 -6.19
C LEU A 23 4.60 7.48 -6.21
N VAL A 24 4.73 6.83 -5.04
CA VAL A 24 4.76 5.37 -4.94
C VAL A 24 3.46 4.76 -5.46
N ARG A 25 2.31 5.37 -5.15
CA ARG A 25 1.02 4.87 -5.65
C ARG A 25 0.90 5.00 -7.17
N LYS A 26 1.50 6.02 -7.78
CA LYS A 26 1.53 6.21 -9.23
C LYS A 26 2.45 5.21 -9.95
N SER A 27 3.48 4.69 -9.30
CA SER A 27 4.36 3.68 -9.90
C SER A 27 3.75 2.27 -9.91
N ILE A 28 2.66 2.03 -9.18
CA ILE A 28 1.99 0.72 -9.16
C ILE A 28 1.03 0.62 -10.36
N LEU A 29 1.34 -0.33 -11.25
CA LEU A 29 0.57 -0.64 -12.45
C LEU A 29 -0.63 -1.54 -12.11
N ILE A 30 -0.40 -2.63 -11.36
CA ILE A 30 -1.44 -3.54 -10.91
C ILE A 30 -1.53 -3.50 -9.38
N LYS A 31 -2.62 -2.95 -8.86
CA LYS A 31 -2.81 -2.76 -7.42
C LYS A 31 -3.26 -4.06 -6.76
N SER A 32 -2.70 -4.35 -5.60
CA SER A 32 -3.18 -5.43 -4.76
C SER A 32 -4.52 -5.06 -4.10
N VAL A 33 -5.42 -6.03 -3.99
CA VAL A 33 -6.71 -5.91 -3.32
C VAL A 33 -6.48 -5.56 -1.84
N LYS A 34 -7.11 -4.48 -1.41
CA LYS A 34 -7.09 -4.02 -0.01
C LYS A 34 -8.30 -4.50 0.76
N ARG A 35 -8.14 -4.62 2.08
CA ARG A 35 -9.24 -4.92 3.00
C ARG A 35 -10.13 -3.68 3.16
N LYS A 36 -11.39 -3.77 2.73
CA LYS A 36 -12.40 -2.69 2.87
C LYS A 36 -12.56 -2.19 4.32
N LEU A 37 -12.38 -3.07 5.30
CA LEU A 37 -12.44 -2.74 6.73
C LEU A 37 -11.41 -1.68 7.15
N ILE A 38 -10.21 -1.70 6.58
CA ILE A 38 -9.16 -0.71 6.91
C ILE A 38 -9.59 0.68 6.46
N TYR A 39 -10.21 0.80 5.28
CA TYR A 39 -10.75 2.08 4.79
C TYR A 39 -11.80 2.63 5.74
N GLY A 40 -12.75 1.79 6.15
CA GLY A 40 -13.80 2.20 7.10
C GLY A 40 -13.23 2.67 8.43
N LEU A 41 -12.25 1.95 8.97
CA LEU A 41 -11.58 2.32 10.23
C LEU A 41 -10.84 3.66 10.10
N VAL A 42 -10.04 3.84 9.04
CA VAL A 42 -9.29 5.08 8.81
C VAL A 42 -10.22 6.28 8.66
N ILE A 43 -11.30 6.14 7.89
CA ILE A 43 -12.31 7.20 7.74
C ILE A 43 -12.99 7.48 9.08
N GLY A 44 -13.39 6.46 9.82
CA GLY A 44 -14.04 6.60 11.13
C GLY A 44 -13.16 7.33 12.15
N VAL A 45 -11.89 6.94 12.28
CA VAL A 45 -10.93 7.60 13.17
C VAL A 45 -10.67 9.05 12.74
N SER A 46 -10.58 9.32 11.42
CA SER A 46 -10.39 10.68 10.91
C SER A 46 -11.59 11.58 11.22
N LEU A 47 -12.82 11.06 11.05
CA LEU A 47 -14.04 11.76 11.41
C LEU A 47 -14.12 12.03 12.92
N PHE A 48 -13.72 11.05 13.74
CA PHE A 48 -13.66 11.24 15.18
C PHE A 48 -12.73 12.40 15.57
N ILE A 49 -11.50 12.44 15.01
CA ILE A 49 -10.56 13.55 15.26
C ILE A 49 -11.15 14.89 14.82
N LEU A 50 -11.78 14.94 13.64
CA LEU A 50 -12.41 16.15 13.12
C LEU A 50 -13.51 16.66 14.04
N ILE A 51 -14.39 15.76 14.49
CA ILE A 51 -15.49 16.07 15.42
C ILE A 51 -14.92 16.57 16.74
N SER A 52 -13.95 15.87 17.35
CA SER A 52 -13.32 16.30 18.60
C SER A 52 -12.70 17.70 18.50
N THR A 53 -12.16 18.05 17.33
CA THR A 53 -11.57 19.38 17.08
C THR A 53 -12.63 20.50 17.06
N LEU A 54 -13.90 20.20 16.78
CA LEU A 54 -14.99 21.19 16.77
C LEU A 54 -15.56 21.47 18.17
N PHE A 55 -15.50 20.49 19.08
CA PHE A 55 -16.11 20.58 20.40
C PHE A 55 -15.16 21.00 21.52
N ILE A 56 -13.84 21.01 21.27
CA ILE A 56 -12.82 21.36 22.25
C ILE A 56 -12.31 22.77 21.94
N GLU A 57 -12.30 23.67 22.92
CA GLU A 57 -11.64 24.96 22.78
C GLU A 57 -10.14 24.76 22.60
N GLN A 58 -9.58 25.31 21.52
CA GLN A 58 -8.19 25.11 21.13
C GLN A 58 -7.56 26.40 20.65
N SER A 59 -6.27 26.57 20.93
CA SER A 59 -5.46 27.59 20.28
C SER A 59 -5.28 27.26 18.78
N LEU A 60 -4.88 28.26 17.98
CA LEU A 60 -4.62 28.06 16.54
C LEU A 60 -3.57 26.96 16.29
N ASP A 61 -2.51 26.92 17.11
CA ASP A 61 -1.46 25.89 17.01
C ASP A 61 -1.99 24.48 17.31
N GLN A 62 -2.81 24.33 18.36
CA GLN A 62 -3.43 23.05 18.70
C GLN A 62 -4.39 22.56 17.61
N ARG A 63 -5.16 23.49 17.03
CA ARG A 63 -6.08 23.17 15.94
C ARG A 63 -5.33 22.69 14.69
N LEU A 64 -4.20 23.34 14.37
CA LEU A 64 -3.33 22.94 13.28
C LEU A 64 -2.74 21.55 13.53
N ARG A 65 -2.26 21.25 14.74
CA ARG A 65 -1.77 19.91 15.10
C ARG A 65 -2.85 18.83 15.02
N SER A 66 -4.08 19.11 15.47
CA SER A 66 -5.21 18.18 15.33
C SER A 66 -5.53 17.89 13.87
N PHE A 67 -5.50 18.92 13.01
CA PHE A 67 -5.68 18.75 11.58
C PHE A 67 -4.54 17.93 10.93
N LEU A 68 -3.28 18.20 11.28
CA LEU A 68 -2.14 17.43 10.80
C LEU A 68 -2.19 15.97 11.27
N ALA A 69 -2.62 15.70 12.50
CA ALA A 69 -2.84 14.35 13.01
C ALA A 69 -3.94 13.63 12.21
N MET A 70 -5.04 14.31 11.89
CA MET A 70 -6.07 13.77 11.00
C MET A 70 -5.51 13.43 9.62
N LEU A 71 -4.67 14.29 9.03
CA LEU A 71 -3.99 14.01 7.76
C LEU A 71 -3.05 12.80 7.87
N LEU A 72 -2.31 12.65 8.96
CA LEU A 72 -1.50 11.44 9.19
C LEU A 72 -2.34 10.16 9.23
N VAL A 73 -3.54 10.22 9.81
CA VAL A 73 -4.46 9.06 9.78
C VAL A 73 -4.99 8.84 8.36
N LEU A 74 -5.39 9.90 7.67
CA LEU A 74 -5.90 9.81 6.29
C LEU A 74 -4.85 9.31 5.30
N SER A 75 -3.55 9.47 5.57
CA SER A 75 -2.50 9.02 4.68
C SER A 75 -2.51 7.50 4.47
N PHE A 76 -3.00 6.72 5.43
CA PHE A 76 -3.18 5.27 5.29
C PHE A 76 -4.15 4.89 4.16
N LEU A 77 -5.02 5.80 3.71
CA LEU A 77 -5.85 5.58 2.51
C LEU A 77 -5.02 5.52 1.22
N LEU A 78 -3.85 6.17 1.23
CA LEU A 78 -2.90 6.17 0.12
C LEU A 78 -2.02 4.92 0.10
N ASP A 79 -1.95 4.14 1.18
CA ASP A 79 -1.06 2.98 1.32
C ASP A 79 -1.23 1.95 0.22
N ALA A 80 -0.42 1.94 -0.82
CA ALA A 80 -0.60 1.03 -1.93
C ALA A 80 0.47 -0.07 -1.93
N LYS A 81 0.06 -1.26 -2.37
CA LYS A 81 0.92 -2.42 -2.64
C LYS A 81 0.55 -2.97 -4.00
N GLY A 82 1.47 -3.63 -4.68
CA GLY A 82 1.17 -4.25 -5.96
C GLY A 82 2.40 -4.40 -6.84
N LEU A 83 2.12 -4.52 -8.13
CA LEU A 83 3.11 -4.75 -9.18
C LEU A 83 3.40 -3.42 -9.86
N SER A 84 4.68 -3.08 -9.97
CA SER A 84 5.17 -1.95 -10.76
C SER A 84 5.96 -2.47 -11.95
N ASP A 85 6.61 -1.60 -12.71
CA ASP A 85 7.25 -2.01 -13.96
C ASP A 85 8.45 -2.94 -13.75
N ASP A 86 9.22 -2.76 -12.67
CA ASP A 86 10.48 -3.47 -12.41
C ASP A 86 10.51 -4.25 -11.09
N ARG A 87 9.53 -4.03 -10.21
CA ARG A 87 9.51 -4.61 -8.86
C ARG A 87 8.11 -4.83 -8.28
N LEU A 88 8.05 -5.69 -7.27
CA LEU A 88 6.94 -5.84 -6.35
C LEU A 88 7.04 -4.76 -5.25
N ILE A 89 6.01 -3.94 -5.08
CA ILE A 89 5.91 -2.95 -4.01
C ILE A 89 5.10 -3.55 -2.86
N LEU A 90 5.76 -3.84 -1.73
CA LEU A 90 5.16 -4.56 -0.60
C LEU A 90 4.53 -3.63 0.44
N GLY A 91 4.71 -2.33 0.30
CA GLY A 91 4.21 -1.32 1.23
C GLY A 91 4.41 0.11 0.73
N PRO A 92 3.71 1.08 1.37
CA PRO A 92 3.80 2.49 1.03
C PRO A 92 5.21 3.05 1.11
N PHE A 93 5.98 2.65 2.12
CA PHE A 93 7.35 3.13 2.37
C PHE A 93 8.42 2.23 1.75
N ASP A 94 8.02 1.28 0.91
CA ASP A 94 8.90 0.34 0.24
C ASP A 94 9.13 0.74 -1.22
N LYS A 95 9.83 1.88 -1.44
CA LYS A 95 10.21 2.33 -2.78
C LYS A 95 11.07 1.29 -3.51
N ASN A 96 11.95 0.62 -2.77
CA ASN A 96 12.91 -0.29 -3.38
C ASN A 96 12.27 -1.62 -3.75
N GLY A 97 11.22 -2.04 -3.04
CA GLY A 97 10.44 -3.23 -3.37
C GLY A 97 11.29 -4.49 -3.45
N VAL A 98 10.75 -5.49 -4.13
CA VAL A 98 11.49 -6.68 -4.55
C VAL A 98 11.56 -6.68 -6.06
N MET A 99 12.77 -6.55 -6.61
CA MET A 99 12.99 -6.60 -8.06
C MET A 99 12.54 -7.96 -8.61
N TYR A 100 11.88 -7.97 -9.77
CA TYR A 100 11.43 -9.22 -10.39
C TYR A 100 12.57 -10.19 -10.68
N ARG A 101 13.76 -9.66 -11.00
CA ARG A 101 14.98 -10.45 -11.23
C ARG A 101 15.46 -11.22 -10.01
N ASP A 102 15.10 -10.76 -8.81
CA ASP A 102 15.47 -11.40 -7.55
C ASP A 102 14.45 -12.46 -7.10
N VAL A 103 13.37 -12.65 -7.88
CA VAL A 103 12.33 -13.63 -7.55
C VAL A 103 12.72 -14.98 -8.15
N GLU A 104 12.85 -15.98 -7.28
CA GLU A 104 13.18 -17.36 -7.65
C GLU A 104 11.94 -18.15 -8.07
N LYS A 105 10.82 -17.89 -7.38
CA LYS A 105 9.56 -18.60 -7.60
C LYS A 105 8.36 -17.71 -7.29
N MET A 106 7.31 -17.86 -8.08
CA MET A 106 5.98 -17.32 -7.79
C MET A 106 4.95 -18.44 -7.71
N ALA A 107 4.12 -18.41 -6.68
CA ALA A 107 2.99 -19.31 -6.51
C ALA A 107 1.70 -18.49 -6.60
N LEU A 108 0.86 -18.82 -7.59
CA LEU A 108 -0.43 -18.20 -7.87
C LEU A 108 -1.53 -19.18 -7.47
N LEU A 109 -2.31 -18.84 -6.45
CA LEU A 109 -3.50 -19.59 -6.07
C LEU A 109 -4.74 -18.89 -6.64
N LEU A 110 -5.47 -19.56 -7.51
CA LEU A 110 -6.73 -19.11 -8.06
C LEU A 110 -7.86 -19.37 -7.06
N LYS A 111 -8.61 -18.31 -6.73
CA LYS A 111 -9.90 -18.37 -6.04
C LYS A 111 -10.96 -17.71 -6.91
N GLU A 112 -12.23 -17.99 -6.62
CA GLU A 112 -13.40 -17.51 -7.39
C GLU A 112 -13.30 -16.07 -7.89
N ASN A 113 -12.84 -15.13 -7.05
CA ASN A 113 -12.80 -13.70 -7.36
C ASN A 113 -11.44 -13.03 -7.09
N GLU A 114 -10.40 -13.80 -6.74
CA GLU A 114 -9.07 -13.23 -6.48
C GLU A 114 -7.96 -14.23 -6.79
N ILE A 115 -6.82 -13.71 -7.26
CA ILE A 115 -5.57 -14.45 -7.37
C ILE A 115 -4.71 -14.11 -6.16
N ARG A 116 -4.27 -15.12 -5.41
CA ARG A 116 -3.31 -14.95 -4.31
C ARG A 116 -1.91 -15.28 -4.80
N LEU A 117 -1.05 -14.28 -4.82
CA LEU A 117 0.35 -14.39 -5.23
C LEU A 117 1.23 -14.44 -3.98
N ASN A 118 2.07 -15.47 -3.92
CA ASN A 118 3.26 -15.48 -3.06
C ASN A 118 4.50 -15.51 -3.95
N TYR A 119 5.54 -14.78 -3.54
CA TYR A 119 6.85 -14.86 -4.18
C TYR A 119 7.88 -15.42 -3.20
N PHE A 120 8.95 -15.98 -3.74
CA PHE A 120 10.08 -16.49 -2.99
C PHE A 120 11.35 -15.80 -3.45
N LYS A 121 12.17 -15.39 -2.48
CA LYS A 121 13.48 -14.77 -2.69
C LYS A 121 14.42 -15.27 -1.61
N ASN A 122 15.61 -15.72 -1.99
CA ASN A 122 16.61 -16.30 -1.10
C ASN A 122 16.02 -17.43 -0.23
N GLY A 123 15.20 -18.30 -0.82
CA GLY A 123 14.50 -19.39 -0.12
C GLY A 123 13.44 -18.95 0.91
N ARG A 124 13.11 -17.65 0.99
CA ARG A 124 12.10 -17.12 1.93
C ARG A 124 10.83 -16.70 1.21
N ARG A 125 9.68 -17.05 1.80
CA ARG A 125 8.37 -16.62 1.31
C ARG A 125 8.11 -15.16 1.70
N GLY A 126 7.77 -14.35 0.72
CA GLY A 126 7.30 -12.98 0.93
C GLY A 126 5.88 -12.89 1.50
N PRO A 127 5.40 -11.68 1.79
CA PRO A 127 4.00 -11.46 2.14
C PRO A 127 3.09 -11.77 0.94
N MET A 128 1.93 -12.35 1.22
CA MET A 128 0.91 -12.63 0.21
C MET A 128 0.30 -11.33 -0.34
N MET A 129 0.21 -11.24 -1.67
CA MET A 129 -0.56 -10.23 -2.38
C MET A 129 -1.80 -10.84 -3.01
N LYS A 130 -2.85 -10.05 -3.11
CA LYS A 130 -4.13 -10.43 -3.72
C LYS A 130 -4.38 -9.57 -4.94
N PHE A 131 -4.89 -10.13 -6.03
CA PHE A 131 -5.22 -9.40 -7.25
C PHE A 131 -6.60 -9.80 -7.74
N SER A 132 -7.31 -8.87 -8.37
CA SER A 132 -8.66 -9.09 -8.94
C SER A 132 -8.64 -8.80 -10.44
N ILE A 133 -7.64 -9.33 -11.13
CA ILE A 133 -7.48 -9.27 -12.59
C ILE A 133 -7.48 -10.70 -13.15
N PRO A 134 -7.77 -10.89 -14.45
CA PRO A 134 -7.63 -12.18 -15.11
C PRO A 134 -6.22 -12.77 -14.92
N LEU A 135 -6.14 -14.09 -14.86
CA LEU A 135 -4.86 -14.79 -14.70
C LEU A 135 -3.95 -14.54 -15.90
N GLU A 136 -4.53 -14.52 -17.10
CA GLU A 136 -3.84 -14.30 -18.36
C GLU A 136 -3.13 -12.95 -18.36
N ASP A 137 -3.84 -11.88 -17.95
CA ASP A 137 -3.29 -10.53 -17.84
C ASP A 137 -2.14 -10.47 -16.83
N LEU A 138 -2.27 -11.19 -15.71
CA LEU A 138 -1.23 -11.27 -14.69
C LEU A 138 0.01 -12.02 -15.20
N LEU A 139 -0.19 -13.14 -15.90
CA LEU A 139 0.90 -13.94 -16.46
C LEU A 139 1.65 -13.19 -17.55
N VAL A 140 0.92 -12.54 -18.47
CA VAL A 140 1.52 -11.67 -19.51
C VAL A 140 2.29 -10.52 -18.87
N PHE A 141 1.77 -9.93 -17.79
CA PHE A 141 2.49 -8.88 -17.08
C PHE A 141 3.83 -9.39 -16.49
N LEU A 142 3.84 -10.61 -15.96
CA LEU A 142 5.01 -11.19 -15.27
C LEU A 142 6.02 -11.84 -16.22
N SER A 143 5.58 -12.38 -17.37
CA SER A 143 6.42 -13.14 -18.31
C SER A 143 7.62 -12.34 -18.79
N ASP A 144 7.42 -11.04 -19.02
CA ASP A 144 8.44 -10.17 -19.60
C ASP A 144 9.36 -9.56 -18.53
N ARG A 145 9.08 -9.81 -17.24
CA ARG A 145 9.71 -9.11 -16.11
C ARG A 145 10.49 -10.03 -15.17
N LEU A 146 10.05 -11.27 -15.03
CA LEU A 146 10.71 -12.25 -14.17
C LEU A 146 12.06 -12.69 -14.74
N ASN A 147 12.90 -13.27 -13.88
CA ASN A 147 14.10 -13.96 -14.32
C ASN A 147 13.71 -15.16 -15.21
N GLU A 148 14.50 -15.47 -16.23
CA GLU A 148 14.28 -16.61 -17.13
C GLU A 148 14.20 -17.95 -16.37
N GLU A 149 14.90 -18.04 -15.25
CA GLU A 149 14.92 -19.22 -14.38
C GLU A 149 13.78 -19.24 -13.35
N ALA A 150 12.98 -18.17 -13.24
CA ALA A 150 11.94 -18.07 -12.23
C ALA A 150 10.76 -19.02 -12.53
N GLU A 151 10.43 -19.87 -11.57
CA GLU A 151 9.31 -20.80 -11.72
C GLU A 151 7.98 -20.12 -11.36
N ILE A 152 6.98 -20.18 -12.25
CA ILE A 152 5.59 -19.80 -11.93
C ILE A 152 4.77 -21.08 -11.73
N SER A 153 4.30 -21.29 -10.49
CA SER A 153 3.42 -22.39 -10.13
C SER A 153 1.99 -21.89 -9.98
N ILE A 154 1.06 -22.48 -10.72
CA ILE A 154 -0.36 -22.16 -10.69
C ILE A 154 -1.10 -23.27 -9.95
N LEU A 155 -1.81 -22.89 -8.89
CA LEU A 155 -2.60 -23.77 -8.03
C LEU A 155 -4.07 -23.39 -8.22
N VAL A 156 -4.87 -24.37 -8.61
CA VAL A 156 -6.33 -24.22 -8.69
C VAL A 156 -6.91 -24.81 -7.42
N GLU A 157 -7.72 -24.04 -6.70
CA GLU A 157 -8.52 -24.60 -5.61
C GLU A 157 -9.62 -25.45 -6.24
N GLU A 158 -9.49 -26.77 -6.19
CA GLU A 158 -10.58 -27.68 -6.55
C GLU A 158 -11.64 -27.61 -5.45
N ASP A 159 -12.86 -27.22 -5.83
CA ASP A 159 -14.02 -27.26 -4.94
C ASP A 159 -14.21 -28.71 -4.44
N LYS A 160 -14.20 -28.88 -3.12
CA LYS A 160 -14.68 -30.11 -2.47
C LYS A 160 -16.19 -30.08 -2.32
#